data_AF-A0A455UC12-F1
#
_entry.id   AF-A0A455UC12-F1
#
_cell.length_a   1.000
_cell.length_b   1.000
_cell.length_c   1.000
_cell.angle_alpha   90.00
_cell.angle_beta   90.00
_cell.angle_gamma   90.00
#
_symmetry.space_group_name_H-M   'P 1'
#
loop_
_entity.id
_entity.type
_entity.pdbx_description
1 polymer ?
#
loop_
_entity_poly.entity_id
_entity_poly.type
_entity_poly.pdbx_seq_one_letter_code
_entity_poly.pdbx_strand_id
1 'polypeptide(L)' 'MSNNTLEKLKARFNPEAAEGMNEVFQFHFSDAGSYYLNIQDGTLDIQEGEHDDPSVSLSLTTDTLKGDYEWRH' A
#
# COMPACT_ATOMS: atom_id res chain seq x y z
N MET A 1 -11.74 6.73 11.02
CA MET A 1 -10.38 6.45 10.54
C MET A 1 -10.47 6.08 9.07
N SER A 2 -9.57 6.62 8.26
CA SER A 2 -9.78 6.80 6.81
C SER A 2 -9.66 5.49 6.04
N ASN A 3 -10.77 4.78 5.83
CA ASN A 3 -10.91 3.68 4.84
C ASN A 3 -10.54 4.08 3.39
N ASN A 4 -10.19 5.35 3.15
CA ASN A 4 -9.98 5.91 1.83
C ASN A 4 -8.61 5.60 1.22
N THR A 5 -7.58 5.26 1.99
CA THR A 5 -6.21 5.04 1.46
C THR A 5 -6.13 3.76 0.63
N LEU A 6 -6.58 2.63 1.18
CA LEU A 6 -6.64 1.35 0.47
C LEU A 6 -7.60 1.41 -0.72
N GLU A 7 -8.76 2.03 -0.56
CA GLU A 7 -9.73 2.26 -1.66
C GLU A 7 -9.12 3.10 -2.80
N LYS A 8 -8.34 4.15 -2.47
CA LYS A 8 -7.64 4.97 -3.47
C LYS A 8 -6.50 4.21 -4.16
N LEU A 9 -5.78 3.37 -3.43
CA LEU A 9 -4.75 2.50 -4.01
C LEU A 9 -5.39 1.51 -4.97
N LYS A 10 -6.49 0.87 -4.56
CA LYS A 10 -7.27 -0.04 -5.39
C LYS A 10 -7.84 0.65 -6.63
N ALA A 11 -8.32 1.89 -6.50
CA ALA A 11 -8.80 2.68 -7.63
C ALA A 11 -7.69 3.15 -8.58
N ARG A 12 -6.45 3.26 -8.09
CA ARG A 12 -5.26 3.59 -8.91
C ARG A 12 -4.53 2.37 -9.45
N PHE A 13 -4.81 1.19 -8.90
CA PHE A 13 -4.21 -0.05 -9.34
C PHE A 13 -4.63 -0.34 -10.78
N ASN A 14 -3.64 -0.60 -11.63
CA ASN A 14 -3.88 -0.92 -13.03
C ASN A 14 -3.63 -2.42 -13.24
N PRO A 15 -4.69 -3.26 -13.34
CA PRO A 15 -4.54 -4.70 -13.49
C PRO A 15 -3.82 -5.08 -14.78
N GLU A 16 -4.00 -4.31 -15.85
CA GLU A 16 -3.31 -4.55 -17.14
C GLU A 16 -1.79 -4.35 -17.02
N ALA A 17 -1.34 -3.41 -16.19
CA ALA A 17 0.09 -3.21 -15.93
C ALA A 17 0.67 -4.27 -14.97
N ALA A 18 -0.19 -4.88 -14.16
CA ALA A 18 0.15 -5.92 -13.20
C ALA A 18 0.01 -7.34 -13.77
N GLU A 19 -0.42 -7.49 -15.02
CA GLU A 19 -0.47 -8.77 -15.73
C GLU A 19 0.94 -9.37 -15.81
N GLY A 20 1.10 -10.63 -15.39
CA GLY A 20 2.41 -11.26 -15.25
C GLY A 20 3.28 -10.81 -14.06
N MET A 21 2.81 -9.87 -13.22
CA MET A 21 3.49 -9.52 -11.97
C MET A 21 3.07 -10.46 -10.83
N ASN A 22 4.05 -10.85 -10.01
CA ASN A 22 3.86 -11.65 -8.79
C ASN A 22 4.63 -10.96 -7.67
N GLU A 23 4.04 -9.92 -7.11
CA GLU A 23 4.69 -9.08 -6.10
C GLU A 23 3.78 -8.90 -4.89
N VAL A 24 4.41 -8.97 -3.70
CA VAL A 24 3.75 -8.70 -2.44
C VAL A 24 4.22 -7.35 -1.90
N PHE A 25 3.31 -6.40 -1.81
CA PHE A 25 3.57 -5.08 -1.25
C PHE A 25 3.10 -5.01 0.20
N GLN A 26 4.04 -4.97 1.14
CA GLN A 26 3.77 -4.78 2.56
C GLN A 26 3.68 -3.30 2.87
N PHE A 27 2.59 -2.90 3.53
CA PHE A 27 2.38 -1.56 4.05
C PHE A 27 2.36 -1.60 5.58
N HIS A 28 3.27 -0.84 6.19
CA HIS A 28 3.27 -0.63 7.64
C HIS A 28 2.72 0.76 7.92
N PHE A 29 1.51 0.83 8.47
CA PHE A 29 0.96 2.08 8.99
C PHE A 29 1.20 2.15 10.50
N SER A 30 2.04 3.08 10.94
CA SER A 30 2.32 3.25 12.38
C SER A 30 1.07 3.58 13.21
N ASP A 31 0.01 4.10 12.58
CA ASP A 31 -1.25 4.52 13.20
C ASP A 31 -2.45 3.59 12.87
N ALA A 32 -2.34 2.75 11.84
CA ALA A 32 -3.46 1.92 11.36
C ALA A 32 -3.16 0.41 11.33
N GLY A 33 -1.93 -0.02 11.64
CA GLY A 33 -1.50 -1.41 11.59
C GLY A 33 -0.81 -1.80 10.28
N SER A 34 -0.47 -3.08 10.16
CA SER A 34 0.17 -3.65 8.96
C SER A 34 -0.88 -4.23 8.01
N TYR A 35 -0.70 -4.00 6.72
CA TYR A 35 -1.53 -4.59 5.65
C TYR A 35 -0.63 -4.99 4.50
N TYR A 36 -0.98 -6.04 3.77
CA TYR A 36 -0.25 -6.44 2.58
C TYR A 36 -1.17 -6.54 1.37
N LEU A 37 -0.64 -6.14 0.23
CA LEU A 37 -1.27 -6.23 -1.07
C LEU A 37 -0.59 -7.36 -1.83
N ASN A 38 -1.34 -8.40 -2.17
CA ASN A 38 -0.85 -9.50 -2.98
C ASN A 38 -1.27 -9.29 -4.43
N ILE A 39 -0.30 -9.07 -5.30
CA ILE A 39 -0.53 -8.92 -6.73
C ILE A 39 -0.11 -10.20 -7.44
N GLN A 40 -1.04 -10.82 -8.12
CA GLN A 40 -0.81 -12.02 -8.93
C GLN A 40 -1.57 -11.93 -10.23
N ASP A 41 -0.84 -11.85 -11.34
CA ASP A 41 -1.39 -11.91 -12.70
C ASP A 41 -2.53 -10.89 -12.92
N GLY A 42 -2.28 -9.63 -12.56
CA GLY A 42 -3.27 -8.56 -12.65
C GLY A 42 -4.37 -8.58 -11.58
N THR A 43 -4.37 -9.57 -10.67
CA THR A 43 -5.30 -9.62 -9.53
C THR A 43 -4.66 -8.95 -8.32
N LEU A 44 -5.39 -8.02 -7.70
CA LEU A 44 -4.98 -7.38 -6.44
C LEU A 44 -5.86 -7.90 -5.30
N ASP A 45 -5.23 -8.60 -4.36
CA ASP A 45 -5.83 -8.98 -3.09
C ASP A 45 -5.25 -8.15 -1.95
N ILE A 46 -6.09 -7.84 -0.95
CA ILE A 46 -5.73 -6.96 0.16
C ILE A 46 -6.05 -7.70 1.45
N GLN A 47 -5.02 -7.88 2.28
CA GLN A 47 -5.12 -8.58 3.54
C GLN A 47 -4.58 -7.71 4.68
N GLU A 48 -5.22 -7.81 5.84
CA GLU A 48 -4.73 -7.19 7.07
C GLU A 48 -3.69 -8.12 7.73
N GLY A 49 -2.58 -7.54 8.16
CA GLY A 49 -1.46 -8.26 8.77
C GLY A 49 -0.11 -7.99 8.11
N GLU A 50 0.86 -8.79 8.53
CA GLU A 50 2.23 -8.76 8.01
C GLU A 50 2.49 -10.05 7.23
N HIS A 51 3.09 -9.90 6.05
CA HIS A 51 3.59 -11.01 5.26
C HIS A 51 5.03 -11.30 5.66
N ASP A 52 5.38 -12.57 5.88
CA ASP A 52 6.70 -12.99 6.37
C ASP A 52 7.83 -12.74 5.34
N ASP A 53 7.47 -12.80 4.05
CA ASP A 53 8.38 -12.57 2.92
C ASP A 53 7.72 -11.61 1.90
N PRO A 54 7.75 -10.29 2.14
CA PRO A 54 7.20 -9.33 1.19
C PRO A 54 8.25 -8.97 0.13
N SER A 55 7.83 -8.87 -1.14
CA SER A 55 8.72 -8.40 -2.21
C SER A 55 9.14 -6.95 -2.01
N VAL A 56 8.22 -6.12 -1.53
CA VAL A 56 8.44 -4.69 -1.29
C VAL A 56 7.77 -4.28 0.01
N SER A 57 8.49 -3.59 0.89
CA SER A 57 7.95 -3.07 2.15
C SER A 57 7.99 -1.54 2.17
N LEU A 58 6.83 -0.92 2.39
CA LEU A 58 6.65 0.52 2.54
C LEU A 58 6.15 0.84 3.94
N SER A 59 6.93 1.63 4.68
CA SER A 59 6.50 2.20 5.95
C SER A 59 5.88 3.57 5.70
N LEU A 60 4.59 3.70 5.96
CA LEU A 60 3.81 4.93 5.78
C LEU A 60 3.30 5.41 7.13
N THR A 61 3.31 6.71 7.36
CA THR A 61 2.53 7.34 8.41
C THR A 61 1.33 8.05 7.78
N THR A 62 0.15 7.94 8.39
CA THR A 62 -1.10 8.60 7.91
C THR A 62 -0.92 10.12 7.74
N ASP A 63 0.09 10.68 8.41
CA ASP A 63 0.49 12.07 8.36
C ASP A 63 1.24 12.46 7.07
N THR A 64 2.07 11.57 6.52
CA THR A 64 2.98 11.89 5.39
C THR A 64 2.28 12.12 4.06
N LEU A 65 1.02 11.69 3.92
CA LEU A 65 0.22 11.94 2.71
C LEU A 65 -0.57 13.26 2.76
N LYS A 66 -0.61 13.95 3.91
CA LYS A 66 -0.92 15.38 3.95
C LYS A 66 0.38 16.10 3.64
N GLY A 67 0.49 16.67 2.44
CA GLY A 67 1.69 17.35 1.98
C GLY A 67 2.19 18.38 3.00
N ASP A 68 3.20 17.99 3.77
CA ASP A 68 3.97 18.90 4.57
C ASP A 68 5.05 19.50 3.66
N TYR A 69 4.60 20.45 2.83
CA TYR A 69 5.46 21.48 2.30
C TYR A 69 5.80 22.44 3.45
N GLU A 70 6.50 21.99 4.50
CA GLU A 70 7.24 22.92 5.36
C GLU A 70 8.57 23.25 4.70
N TRP A 71 8.48 24.17 3.73
CA TRP A 71 9.58 25.10 3.47
C TRP A 71 9.76 26.00 4.70
N ARG A 72 10.62 25.59 5.63
CA ARG A 72 11.35 26.44 6.58
C ARG A 72 12.62 25.67 6.97
N HIS A 73 13.83 26.05 6.58
CA HIS A 73 14.45 27.38 6.69
C HIS A 73 15.60 27.49 5.68
#